data_AF-A0AAV4N2F5-F1
#
_entry.id   AF-A0AAV4N2F5-F1
#
_cell.length_a   1.000
_cell.length_b   1.000
_cell.length_c   1.000
_cell.angle_alpha   90.00
_cell.angle_beta   90.00
_cell.angle_gamma   90.00
#
_symmetry.space_group_name_H-M   'P 1'
#
loop_
_entity.id
_entity.type
_entity.pdbx_description
1 polymer ?
#
loop_
_entity_poly.entity_id
_entity_poly.type
_entity_poly.pdbx_seq_one_letter_code
_entity_poly.pdbx_strand_id
1 'polypeptide(L)' 'YKDCKEPVDLSFYQIRHRARKLMKYEDLKVGDKVMINYNLEEPKERGLWYDCCVINLKNGRSTKQLIGTIFVRSAT' A
#
# COMPACT_ATOMS: atom_id res chain seq x y z
N TYR A 1 12.46 -4.60 12.52
CA TYR A 1 12.15 -4.84 11.09
C TYR A 1 12.69 -6.18 10.67
N LYS A 2 12.27 -6.75 9.52
CA LYS A 2 12.79 -8.06 9.07
C LYS A 2 14.31 -8.07 8.88
N ASP A 3 14.87 -6.93 8.51
CA ASP A 3 16.29 -6.79 8.19
C ASP A 3 17.08 -6.09 9.31
N CYS A 4 16.39 -5.67 10.40
CA CYS A 4 17.07 -5.16 11.59
C CYS A 4 17.43 -6.31 12.52
N LYS A 5 18.70 -6.37 12.93
CA LYS A 5 19.20 -7.36 13.89
C LYS A 5 18.74 -7.07 15.32
N GLU A 6 18.46 -5.81 15.64
CA GLU A 6 18.08 -5.36 16.98
C GLU A 6 16.61 -4.94 17.04
N PRO A 7 15.96 -5.08 18.22
CA PRO A 7 14.64 -4.51 18.45
C PRO A 7 14.65 -3.00 18.23
N VAL A 8 13.62 -2.50 17.55
CA VAL A 8 13.43 -1.06 17.36
C VAL A 8 12.34 -0.62 18.30
N ASP A 9 12.60 0.46 19.06
CA ASP A 9 11.58 1.08 19.89
C ASP A 9 10.54 1.77 19.00
N LEU A 10 9.29 1.37 19.14
CA LEU A 10 8.16 1.83 18.34
C LEU A 10 6.96 2.06 19.24
N SER A 11 6.29 3.18 19.02
CA SER A 11 5.01 3.46 19.64
C SER A 11 3.91 2.54 19.09
N PHE A 12 2.87 2.31 19.90
CA PHE A 12 1.73 1.48 19.49
C PHE A 12 1.03 1.99 18.22
N TYR A 13 1.03 3.30 17.94
CA TYR A 13 0.41 3.86 16.73
C TYR A 13 1.23 3.64 15.44
N GLN A 14 2.49 3.22 15.56
CA GLN A 14 3.36 2.88 14.43
C GLN A 14 3.25 1.41 14.01
N ILE A 15 2.60 0.57 14.82
CA ILE A 15 2.44 -0.85 14.58
C ILE A 15 0.96 -1.21 14.32
N ARG A 16 0.75 -2.22 13.48
CA ARG A 16 -0.56 -2.83 13.23
C ARG A 16 -0.40 -4.31 12.97
N HIS A 17 -1.47 -5.08 13.11
CA HIS A 17 -1.46 -6.49 12.73
C HIS A 17 -1.07 -6.66 11.25
N ARG A 18 -0.29 -7.70 10.97
CA ARG A 18 0.09 -8.05 9.59
C ARG A 18 -1.17 -8.35 8.79
N ALA A 19 -1.30 -7.69 7.64
CA ALA A 19 -2.35 -8.00 6.67
C ALA A 19 -2.29 -9.48 6.28
N ARG A 20 -3.43 -10.18 6.35
CA ARG A 20 -3.53 -11.61 5.99
C ARG A 20 -4.39 -11.87 4.75
N LYS A 21 -5.24 -10.92 4.37
CA LYS A 21 -6.11 -11.02 3.20
C LYS A 21 -5.48 -10.28 2.03
N LEU A 22 -5.21 -10.99 0.94
CA LEU A 22 -4.93 -10.38 -0.35
C LEU A 22 -6.26 -9.97 -0.99
N MET A 23 -6.39 -8.68 -1.32
CA MET A 23 -7.58 -8.18 -2.01
C MET A 23 -7.46 -8.46 -3.50
N LYS A 24 -8.46 -9.12 -4.08
CA LYS A 24 -8.58 -9.27 -5.53
C LYS A 24 -9.09 -7.95 -6.11
N TYR A 25 -8.79 -7.70 -7.39
CA TYR A 25 -9.23 -6.47 -8.05
C TYR A 25 -10.76 -6.31 -8.04
N GLU A 26 -11.48 -7.41 -8.17
CA GLU A 26 -12.95 -7.45 -8.20
C GLU A 26 -13.58 -7.09 -6.84
N ASP A 27 -12.83 -7.24 -5.76
CA ASP A 27 -13.29 -6.95 -4.40
C ASP A 27 -13.03 -5.49 -3.99
N LEU A 28 -12.25 -4.75 -4.78
CA LEU A 28 -11.88 -3.37 -4.48
C LEU A 28 -12.99 -2.40 -4.84
N LYS A 29 -13.15 -1.38 -4.01
CA LYS A 29 -14.10 -0.28 -4.22
C LYS A 29 -13.41 1.06 -4.09
N VAL A 30 -13.94 2.06 -4.77
CA VAL A 30 -13.54 3.46 -4.57
C VAL A 30 -13.81 3.83 -3.10
N GLY A 31 -12.82 4.45 -2.46
CA GLY A 31 -12.82 4.78 -1.04
C GLY A 31 -12.14 3.74 -0.14
N ASP A 32 -11.82 2.54 -0.64
CA ASP A 32 -11.11 1.54 0.15
C ASP A 32 -9.71 2.04 0.52
N LYS A 33 -9.33 1.83 1.78
CA LYS A 33 -7.97 2.06 2.28
C LYS A 33 -7.23 0.73 2.32
N VAL A 34 -6.31 0.54 1.38
CA VAL A 34 -5.56 -0.71 1.21
C VAL A 34 -4.06 -0.46 1.31
N MET A 35 -3.31 -1.50 1.67
CA MET A 35 -1.85 -1.46 1.66
C MET A 35 -1.37 -1.97 0.30
N ILE A 36 -0.62 -1.15 -0.44
CA ILE A 36 -0.11 -1.49 -1.78
C ILE A 36 1.42 -1.48 -1.80
N ASN A 37 2.00 -2.23 -2.72
CA ASN A 37 3.41 -2.10 -3.05
C ASN A 37 3.57 -1.09 -4.18
N TYR A 38 4.39 -0.07 -3.97
CA TYR A 38 4.67 0.94 -4.98
C TYR A 38 6.09 1.48 -4.81
N ASN A 39 6.73 1.85 -5.91
CA ASN A 39 8.00 2.55 -5.89
C ASN A 39 7.76 4.02 -6.24
N LEU A 40 8.13 4.93 -5.33
CA LEU A 40 7.91 6.37 -5.48
C LEU A 40 8.89 7.00 -6.47
N GLU A 41 10.07 6.40 -6.64
CA GLU A 41 11.10 6.88 -7.58
C GLU A 41 10.86 6.28 -8.97
N GLU A 42 10.62 4.97 -9.03
CA GLU A 42 10.45 4.24 -10.29
C GLU A 42 9.13 3.45 -10.33
N PRO A 43 7.99 4.09 -10.68
CA PRO A 43 6.63 3.54 -10.58
C PRO A 43 6.35 2.16 -11.22
N LYS A 44 7.20 1.73 -12.16
CA LYS A 44 7.07 0.45 -12.86
C LYS A 44 7.76 -0.71 -12.15
N GLU A 45 8.59 -0.40 -11.15
CA GLU A 45 9.34 -1.38 -10.38
C GLU A 45 8.70 -1.66 -9.02
N ARG A 46 9.07 -2.80 -8.42
CA ARG A 46 8.65 -3.14 -7.05
C ARG A 46 9.31 -2.19 -6.06
N GLY A 47 8.55 -1.68 -5.10
CA GLY A 47 9.03 -0.77 -4.07
C GLY A 47 8.65 -1.20 -2.65
N LEU A 48 8.26 -0.23 -1.84
CA LEU A 48 7.86 -0.42 -0.44
C LEU A 48 6.33 -0.52 -0.32
N TRP A 49 5.87 -0.87 0.88
CA TRP A 49 4.45 -0.97 1.19
C TRP A 49 3.93 0.33 1.78
N TYR A 50 2.89 0.89 1.16
CA TYR A 50 2.26 2.14 1.58
C TYR A 50 0.75 1.96 1.77
N ASP A 51 0.17 2.80 2.61
CA ASP A 51 -1.28 2.94 2.67
C ASP A 51 -1.75 3.78 1.47
N CYS A 52 -2.83 3.35 0.83
CA CYS A 52 -3.39 3.97 -0.36
C CYS A 52 -4.91 4.02 -0.27
N CYS A 53 -5.49 5.18 -0.62
CA CYS A 53 -6.93 5.33 -0.81
C CYS A 53 -7.27 5.14 -2.29
N VAL A 54 -8.11 4.17 -2.62
CA VAL A 54 -8.56 3.93 -4.00
C VAL A 54 -9.48 5.06 -4.45
N ILE A 55 -9.09 5.78 -5.51
CA ILE A 55 -9.91 6.88 -6.08
C ILE A 55 -10.61 6.47 -7.37
N ASN A 56 -10.05 5.51 -8.12
CA ASN A 56 -10.64 5.03 -9.36
C ASN A 56 -10.17 3.61 -9.70
N LEU A 57 -11.04 2.84 -10.34
CA LEU A 57 -10.80 1.48 -10.82
C LEU A 57 -11.24 1.41 -12.28
N LYS A 58 -10.30 1.24 -13.22
CA LYS A 58 -10.61 1.10 -14.64
C LYS A 58 -10.36 -0.33 -15.08
N ASN A 59 -11.43 -0.99 -15.52
CA ASN A 59 -11.38 -2.35 -16.04
C ASN A 59 -11.35 -2.32 -17.57
N GLY A 60 -10.16 -2.33 -18.16
CA GLY A 60 -9.98 -2.49 -19.60
C GLY A 60 -10.01 -3.97 -20.00
N ARG A 61 -10.19 -4.24 -21.31
CA ARG A 61 -10.24 -5.61 -21.84
C ARG A 61 -8.97 -6.42 -21.55
N SER A 62 -7.80 -5.78 -21.61
CA SER A 62 -6.48 -6.43 -21.42
C SER A 62 -5.78 -6.01 -20.13
N THR A 63 -6.15 -4.87 -19.53
CA THR A 63 -5.45 -4.29 -18.38
C THR A 63 -6.43 -3.75 -17.35
N LYS A 64 -6.11 -3.98 -16.09
CA LYS A 64 -6.82 -3.43 -14.93
C LYS A 64 -5.96 -2.33 -14.33
N GLN A 65 -6.54 -1.16 -14.11
CA GLN A 65 -5.82 -0.01 -13.56
C GLN A 65 -6.48 0.42 -12.26
N LEU A 66 -5.66 0.54 -11.22
CA LEU A 66 -6.03 1.14 -9.95
C LEU A 66 -5.35 2.50 -9.87
N ILE A 67 -6.15 3.53 -9.61
CA ILE A 67 -5.66 4.89 -9.36
C ILE A 67 -6.01 5.21 -7.91
N GLY A 68 -5.05 5.69 -7.15
CA GLY A 68 -5.20 5.95 -5.72
C GLY A 68 -4.27 7.03 -5.21
N THR A 69 -4.59 7.57 -4.04
CA THR A 69 -3.73 8.51 -3.31
C THR A 69 -2.90 7.73 -2.31
N ILE A 70 -1.57 7.80 -2.46
CA ILE A 70 -0.61 7.16 -1.54
C ILE A 70 -0.35 8.09 -0.36
N PHE A 71 -0.44 7.56 0.86
CA PHE A 71 -0.09 8.28 2.07
C PHE A 71 1.36 8.02 2.45
N VAL A 72 2.21 9.00 2.18
CA VAL A 72 3.60 9.01 2.63
C VAL A 72 3.63 9.80 3.94
N ARG A 73 4.14 9.19 5.02
CA ARG A 73 4.38 9.93 6.25
C ARG A 73 5.50 10.93 5.98
N SER A 74 5.22 12.21 6.20
CA SER A 74 6.26 13.23 6.30
C SER A 74 6.98 13.03 7.63
N ALA A 75 8.31 12.96 7.60
CA ALA A 75 9.12 13.03 8.80
C ALA A 75 9.14 14.49 9.26
N THR A 76 8.37 14.81 10.30
CA THR A 76 8.53 16.04 11.09
C THR A 76 9.02 15.65 12.46
#